data_AF-A0A8S3DMD9-F1
#
_entry.id   AF-A0A8S3DMD9-F1
#
_cell.length_a   1.000
_cell.length_b   1.000
_cell.length_c   1.000
_cell.angle_alpha   90.00
_cell.angle_beta   90.00
_cell.angle_gamma   90.00
#
_symmetry.space_group_name_H-M   'P 1'
#
loop_
_entity.id
_entity.type
_entity.pdbx_description
1 polymer ?
#
loop_
_entity_poly.entity_id
_entity_poly.type
_entity_poly.pdbx_seq_one_letter_code
_entity_poly.pdbx_strand_id
1 'polypeptide(L)'
;MQRKSSTQNSTRIVADNQRSSTATVPKSNISTNERATWFYKASDSSWLPFGDIEKEILEKAFLNHEKQVELDRCLVDLEKNIRIDKHDSSSRLQIKRSVVQSSDYTALRPERFYVSQKLTKSFSNQTTNDGRFINEWKRQNRGRPMNELLERAADGIAKEGTRLSEPIEAEWIADELRSLKNKPNEEIEMNVVSIYTR
;
A
#
# COMPACT_ATOMS: atom_id res chain seq x y z
N MET A 1 -36.38 41.49 -56.38
CA MET A 1 -36.20 42.96 -56.37
C MET A 1 -36.77 43.49 -55.05
N GLN A 2 -36.13 44.51 -54.45
CA GLN A 2 -36.31 45.09 -53.08
C GLN A 2 -35.62 44.25 -51.98
N ARG A 3 -34.43 44.55 -51.43
CA ARG A 3 -33.72 45.73 -50.85
C ARG A 3 -34.14 46.15 -49.42
N LYS A 4 -33.19 45.91 -48.49
CA LYS A 4 -32.80 46.65 -47.26
C LYS A 4 -33.81 46.56 -46.09
N SER A 5 -33.40 46.41 -44.82
CA SER A 5 -32.42 47.24 -44.12
C SER A 5 -31.84 46.60 -42.85
N SER A 6 -30.61 47.01 -42.57
CA SER A 6 -29.79 46.80 -41.37
C SER A 6 -30.37 47.51 -40.15
N THR A 7 -30.22 46.92 -38.96
CA THR A 7 -30.12 47.66 -37.70
C THR A 7 -29.19 46.90 -36.76
N GLN A 8 -27.99 47.45 -36.58
CA GLN A 8 -27.08 47.11 -35.49
C GLN A 8 -27.62 47.73 -34.21
N ASN A 9 -27.69 46.96 -33.13
CA ASN A 9 -27.72 47.53 -31.78
C ASN A 9 -26.59 46.91 -30.95
N SER A 10 -25.63 47.78 -30.66
CA SER A 10 -24.53 47.60 -29.75
C SER A 10 -25.03 47.88 -28.33
N THR A 11 -24.82 46.95 -27.40
CA THR A 11 -25.02 47.21 -25.97
C THR A 11 -23.83 46.64 -25.21
N ARG A 12 -22.92 47.57 -24.86
CA ARG A 12 -21.96 47.45 -23.75
C ARG A 12 -22.72 47.53 -22.44
N ILE A 13 -22.63 46.55 -21.55
CA ILE A 13 -22.73 46.71 -20.08
C ILE A 13 -21.86 45.60 -19.44
N VAL A 14 -20.66 45.97 -18.97
CA VAL A 14 -20.18 46.03 -17.57
C VAL A 14 -19.69 44.69 -17.02
N ALA A 15 -18.41 44.73 -16.63
CA ALA A 15 -17.65 43.66 -16.01
C ALA A 15 -18.14 43.40 -14.58
N ASP A 16 -18.65 42.20 -14.32
CA ASP A 16 -18.77 41.68 -12.97
C ASP A 16 -17.54 40.85 -12.62
N ASN A 17 -16.68 41.51 -11.86
CA ASN A 17 -15.48 41.00 -11.23
C ASN A 17 -15.87 40.14 -10.02
N GLN A 18 -16.33 38.91 -10.26
CA GLN A 18 -16.47 37.92 -9.18
C GLN A 18 -15.11 37.28 -8.91
N ARG A 19 -14.43 37.83 -7.89
CA ARG A 19 -13.34 37.16 -7.18
C ARG A 19 -13.87 35.84 -6.62
N SER A 20 -13.64 34.74 -7.33
CA SER A 20 -13.64 33.41 -6.71
C SER A 20 -12.49 33.38 -5.71
N SER A 21 -12.83 33.60 -4.44
CA SER A 21 -11.98 33.24 -3.31
C SER A 21 -11.73 31.73 -3.39
N THR A 22 -10.60 31.34 -3.97
CA THR A 22 -10.09 29.97 -3.82
C THR A 22 -9.74 29.82 -2.35
N ALA A 23 -10.66 29.21 -1.61
CA ALA A 23 -10.40 28.69 -0.28
C ALA A 23 -9.28 27.65 -0.44
N THR A 24 -8.05 28.11 -0.22
CA THR A 24 -6.89 27.25 -0.11
C THR A 24 -7.13 26.36 1.09
N VAL A 25 -7.55 25.11 0.82
CA VAL A 25 -7.55 24.04 1.80
C VAL A 25 -6.14 24.04 2.41
N PRO A 26 -6.00 24.21 3.73
CA PRO A 26 -4.69 24.13 4.35
C PRO A 26 -4.16 22.74 4.07
N LYS A 27 -3.16 22.65 3.19
CA LYS A 27 -2.29 21.49 3.11
C LYS A 27 -1.66 21.38 4.49
N SER A 28 -2.19 20.47 5.30
CA SER A 28 -1.60 20.10 6.56
C SER A 28 -0.16 19.72 6.26
N ASN A 29 0.77 20.52 6.78
CA ASN A 29 2.17 20.18 6.89
C ASN A 29 2.25 18.98 7.83
N ILE A 30 1.96 17.78 7.32
CA ILE A 30 2.31 16.53 7.98
C ILE A 30 3.84 16.55 8.00
N SER A 31 4.39 16.74 9.20
CA SER A 31 5.79 16.46 9.48
C SER A 31 6.12 15.11 8.83
N THR A 32 7.19 15.03 8.04
CA THR A 32 7.57 13.83 7.26
C THR A 32 7.83 12.56 8.11
N ASN A 33 7.57 12.62 9.42
CA ASN A 33 7.77 11.57 10.40
C ASN A 33 6.47 11.06 11.04
N GLU A 34 5.29 11.37 10.51
CA GLU A 34 4.03 10.84 11.03
C GLU A 34 3.42 9.81 10.05
N ARG A 35 3.07 8.63 10.57
CA ARG A 35 2.40 7.57 9.79
C ARG A 35 1.12 7.12 10.48
N ALA A 36 0.06 6.96 9.71
CA ALA A 36 -1.16 6.34 10.17
C ALA A 36 -0.96 4.84 10.35
N THR A 37 -1.46 4.29 11.44
CA THR A 37 -1.38 2.87 11.74
C THR A 37 -2.66 2.40 12.41
N TRP A 38 -2.95 1.11 12.25
CA TRP A 38 -4.16 0.47 12.76
C TRP A 38 -3.82 -0.51 13.88
N PHE A 39 -4.67 -0.51 14.90
CA PHE A 39 -4.58 -1.42 16.05
C PHE A 39 -5.94 -2.08 16.32
N TYR A 40 -5.91 -3.26 16.94
CA TYR A 40 -7.07 -3.92 17.53
C TYR A 40 -6.84 -4.17 19.02
N LYS A 41 -7.92 -4.17 19.81
CA LYS A 41 -7.87 -4.38 21.25
C LYS A 41 -7.90 -5.87 21.56
N ALA A 42 -6.86 -6.40 22.20
CA ALA A 42 -6.80 -7.78 22.65
C ALA A 42 -7.61 -8.00 23.94
N SER A 43 -7.78 -9.28 24.34
CA SER A 43 -8.56 -9.68 25.52
C SER A 43 -7.99 -9.15 26.84
N ASP A 44 -6.68 -8.93 26.90
CA ASP A 44 -5.99 -8.30 28.03
C ASP A 44 -6.09 -6.76 28.03
N SER A 45 -6.93 -6.20 27.16
CA SER A 45 -7.11 -4.76 26.91
C SER A 45 -5.89 -4.03 26.31
N SER A 46 -4.84 -4.75 25.91
CA SER A 46 -3.73 -4.16 25.15
C SER A 46 -4.15 -3.84 23.71
N TRP A 47 -3.51 -2.85 23.10
CA TRP A 47 -3.68 -2.54 21.68
C TRP A 47 -2.57 -3.20 20.89
N LEU A 48 -2.94 -4.15 20.04
CA LEU A 48 -2.02 -4.85 19.17
C LEU A 48 -2.08 -4.27 17.75
N PRO A 49 -0.94 -4.09 17.08
CA PRO A 49 -0.93 -3.62 15.70
C PRO A 49 -1.50 -4.68 14.75
N PHE A 50 -2.17 -4.24 13.69
CA PHE A 50 -2.40 -5.09 12.52
C PHE A 50 -1.07 -5.43 11.82
N GLY A 51 -1.10 -6.44 10.94
CA GLY A 51 -0.01 -6.74 10.01
C GLY A 51 0.37 -5.52 9.16
N ASP A 52 1.57 -5.52 8.60
CA ASP A 52 2.04 -4.41 7.76
C ASP A 52 1.17 -4.22 6.52
N ILE A 53 0.86 -5.31 5.81
CA ILE A 53 0.00 -5.26 4.61
C ILE A 53 -1.45 -5.02 5.00
N GLU A 54 -1.95 -5.67 6.07
CA GLU A 54 -3.31 -5.42 6.58
C GLU A 54 -3.54 -3.93 6.88
N LYS A 55 -2.54 -3.22 7.44
CA LYS A 55 -2.63 -1.77 7.68
C LYS A 55 -2.74 -0.97 6.40
N GLU A 56 -1.99 -1.33 5.36
CA GLU A 56 -2.07 -0.65 4.05
C GLU A 56 -3.44 -0.87 3.41
N ILE A 57 -3.98 -2.09 3.50
CA ILE A 57 -5.33 -2.42 3.02
C ILE A 57 -6.37 -1.59 3.78
N LEU A 58 -6.31 -1.56 5.12
CA LEU A 58 -7.24 -0.81 5.97
C LEU A 58 -7.15 0.70 5.72
N GLU A 59 -5.94 1.24 5.58
CA GLU A 59 -5.75 2.66 5.33
C GLU A 59 -6.29 3.05 3.96
N LYS A 60 -6.02 2.25 2.91
CA LYS A 60 -6.58 2.48 1.57
C LYS A 60 -8.11 2.48 1.59
N ALA A 61 -8.71 1.49 2.24
CA ALA A 61 -10.17 1.40 2.36
C ALA A 61 -10.77 2.57 3.15
N PHE A 62 -10.12 2.98 4.23
CA PHE A 62 -10.54 4.15 5.01
C PHE A 62 -10.50 5.43 4.18
N LEU A 63 -9.42 5.65 3.41
CA LEU A 63 -9.28 6.79 2.50
C LEU A 63 -10.32 6.77 1.37
N ASN A 64 -10.75 5.58 0.95
CA ASN A 64 -11.81 5.39 -0.05
C ASN A 64 -13.23 5.46 0.55
N HIS A 65 -13.38 5.73 1.84
CA HIS A 65 -14.66 5.73 2.56
C HIS A 65 -15.43 4.40 2.48
N GLU A 66 -14.70 3.29 2.41
CA GLU A 66 -15.30 1.95 2.48
C GLU A 66 -15.83 1.69 3.89
N LYS A 67 -16.95 0.96 3.98
CA LYS A 67 -17.57 0.63 5.28
C LYS A 67 -17.00 -0.63 5.90
N GLN A 68 -16.60 -1.57 5.05
CA GLN A 68 -16.15 -2.89 5.45
C GLN A 68 -14.96 -3.30 4.60
N VAL A 69 -14.03 -4.02 5.23
CA VAL A 69 -12.79 -4.50 4.62
C VAL A 69 -12.64 -5.96 4.99
N GLU A 70 -12.45 -6.80 3.98
CA GLU A 70 -12.13 -8.20 4.19
C GLU A 70 -10.62 -8.38 4.27
N LEU A 71 -10.14 -9.04 5.32
CA LEU A 71 -8.75 -9.47 5.50
C LEU A 71 -8.71 -11.00 5.57
N ASP A 72 -7.53 -11.61 5.45
CA ASP A 72 -7.42 -13.08 5.37
C ASP A 72 -8.04 -13.78 6.59
N ARG A 73 -7.80 -13.24 7.79
CA ARG A 73 -8.24 -13.83 9.06
C ARG A 73 -9.49 -13.19 9.67
N CYS A 74 -9.92 -12.03 9.18
CA CYS A 74 -11.02 -11.30 9.78
C CYS A 74 -11.78 -10.39 8.81
N LEU A 75 -12.97 -9.97 9.21
CA LEU A 75 -13.72 -8.89 8.59
C LEU A 75 -13.61 -7.66 9.48
N VAL A 76 -13.30 -6.50 8.90
CA VAL A 76 -13.25 -5.22 9.62
C VAL A 76 -14.42 -4.35 9.18
N ASP A 77 -15.21 -3.89 10.14
CA ASP A 77 -16.26 -2.88 9.96
C ASP A 77 -15.71 -1.53 10.44
N LEU A 78 -15.34 -0.68 9.47
CA LEU A 78 -14.74 0.63 9.70
C LEU A 78 -15.75 1.63 10.28
N GLU A 79 -17.03 1.48 9.96
CA GLU A 79 -18.11 2.34 10.48
C GLU A 79 -18.33 2.09 11.98
N LYS A 80 -18.29 0.82 12.39
CA LYS A 80 -18.42 0.42 13.81
C LYS A 80 -17.11 0.38 14.57
N ASN A 81 -15.97 0.54 13.90
CA ASN A 81 -14.63 0.36 14.45
C ASN A 81 -14.47 -1.00 15.16
N ILE A 82 -14.86 -2.09 14.48
CA ILE A 82 -14.69 -3.45 15.00
C ILE A 82 -14.03 -4.40 13.98
N ARG A 83 -13.29 -5.36 14.51
CA ARG A 83 -12.79 -6.56 13.85
C ARG A 83 -13.65 -7.75 14.27
N ILE A 84 -14.03 -8.59 13.33
CA ILE A 84 -14.79 -9.83 13.52
C ILE A 84 -13.94 -10.99 12.99
N ASP A 85 -13.62 -11.95 13.84
CA ASP A 85 -12.83 -13.11 13.41
C ASP A 85 -13.63 -14.00 12.44
N LYS A 86 -12.98 -14.48 11.37
CA LYS A 86 -13.64 -15.34 10.37
C LYS A 86 -13.87 -16.76 10.88
N HIS A 87 -13.04 -17.24 11.81
CA HIS A 87 -13.20 -18.55 12.44
C HIS A 87 -14.14 -18.50 13.63
N ASP A 88 -14.29 -17.32 14.26
CA ASP A 88 -15.22 -17.08 15.35
C ASP A 88 -15.96 -15.74 15.20
N SER A 89 -17.14 -15.78 14.57
CA SER A 89 -17.98 -14.59 14.39
C SER A 89 -18.47 -13.93 15.69
N SER A 90 -18.36 -14.64 16.83
CA SER A 90 -18.68 -14.08 18.14
C SER A 90 -17.52 -13.25 18.72
N SER A 91 -16.29 -13.52 18.27
CA SER A 91 -15.10 -12.74 18.60
C SER A 91 -15.13 -11.39 17.89
N ARG A 92 -15.44 -10.35 18.65
CA ARG A 92 -15.48 -8.96 18.18
C ARG A 92 -14.52 -8.12 19.00
N LEU A 93 -13.53 -7.55 18.32
CA LEU A 93 -12.51 -6.71 18.95
C LEU A 93 -12.63 -5.28 18.43
N GLN A 94 -12.50 -4.30 19.33
CA GLN A 94 -12.45 -2.90 18.92
C GLN A 94 -11.20 -2.63 18.10
N ILE A 95 -11.31 -1.77 17.09
CA ILE A 95 -10.16 -1.27 16.32
C ILE A 95 -10.00 0.23 16.50
N LYS A 96 -8.80 0.74 16.23
CA LYS A 96 -8.54 2.18 16.17
C LYS A 96 -7.47 2.49 15.13
N ARG A 97 -7.62 3.65 14.50
CA ARG A 97 -6.57 4.31 13.73
C ARG A 97 -5.85 5.31 14.63
N SER A 98 -4.52 5.33 14.59
CA SER A 98 -3.70 6.32 15.29
C SER A 98 -2.64 6.87 14.36
N VAL A 99 -2.27 8.12 14.54
CA VAL A 99 -1.05 8.68 13.94
C VAL A 99 0.08 8.44 14.94
N VAL A 100 1.16 7.80 14.49
CA VAL A 100 2.35 7.52 15.30
C VAL A 100 3.57 8.16 14.67
N GLN A 101 4.54 8.56 15.50
CA GLN A 101 5.83 9.02 14.98
C GLN A 101 6.61 7.83 14.42
N SER A 102 7.30 8.03 13.30
CA SER A 102 8.10 6.99 12.63
C SER A 102 9.18 6.42 13.54
N SER A 103 9.69 7.18 14.52
CA SER A 103 10.65 6.72 15.53
C SER A 103 10.07 5.69 16.51
N ASP A 104 8.75 5.75 16.74
CA ASP A 104 8.05 4.88 17.68
C ASP A 104 7.48 3.64 16.98
N TYR A 105 7.63 3.58 15.65
CA TYR A 105 7.23 2.45 14.84
C TYR A 105 8.28 1.36 14.96
N THR A 106 8.00 0.35 15.79
CA THR A 106 8.80 -0.88 15.81
C THR A 106 8.69 -1.54 14.44
N ALA A 107 9.83 -1.80 13.79
CA ALA A 107 9.87 -2.52 12.51
C ALA A 107 8.98 -3.77 12.62
N LEU A 108 7.96 -3.88 11.76
CA LEU A 108 6.90 -4.88 11.92
C LEU A 108 7.36 -6.32 11.66
N ARG A 109 8.57 -6.48 11.12
CA ARG A 109 9.14 -7.77 10.74
C ARG A 109 10.57 -7.91 11.27
N PRO A 110 10.81 -7.82 12.58
CA PRO A 110 12.15 -7.92 13.14
C PRO A 110 12.82 -9.27 12.79
N GLU A 111 12.05 -10.32 12.51
CA GLU A 111 12.54 -11.60 12.02
C GLU A 111 13.14 -11.53 10.60
N ARG A 112 12.72 -10.55 9.78
CA ARG A 112 13.29 -10.30 8.44
C ARG A 112 14.55 -9.45 8.51
N PHE A 113 14.66 -8.59 9.51
CA PHE A 113 15.87 -7.83 9.80
C PHE A 113 16.76 -8.68 10.68
N TYR A 114 17.66 -9.45 10.06
CA TYR A 114 18.62 -10.29 10.75
C TYR A 114 19.29 -9.50 11.90
N VAL A 115 18.93 -9.81 13.15
CA VAL A 115 19.77 -9.46 14.30
C VAL A 115 21.05 -10.23 14.02
N SER A 116 22.16 -9.52 13.87
CA SER A 116 23.47 -10.13 13.70
C SER A 116 23.79 -10.96 14.94
N GLN A 117 23.31 -12.21 14.99
CA GLN A 117 23.92 -13.22 15.83
C GLN A 117 25.40 -13.17 15.47
N LYS A 118 26.28 -12.91 16.44
CA LYS A 118 27.72 -12.99 16.26
C LYS A 118 27.99 -14.34 15.60
N LEU A 119 28.30 -14.29 14.31
CA LEU A 119 28.66 -15.46 13.54
C LEU A 119 29.95 -15.98 14.16
N THR A 120 29.84 -16.97 15.04
CA THR A 120 30.98 -17.63 15.69
C THR A 120 31.86 -18.34 14.66
N LYS A 121 31.39 -18.47 13.42
CA LYS A 121 32.15 -18.86 12.25
C LYS A 121 31.82 -17.90 11.11
N SER A 122 32.87 -17.28 10.55
CA SER A 122 32.80 -16.61 9.26
C SER A 122 32.17 -17.55 8.23
N PHE A 123 31.25 -17.06 7.40
CA PHE A 123 30.68 -17.80 6.26
C PHE A 123 31.71 -18.05 5.14
N SER A 124 32.98 -18.26 5.47
CA SER A 124 34.07 -18.46 4.50
C SER A 124 33.87 -19.70 3.62
N ASN A 125 32.92 -20.57 3.94
CA ASN A 125 32.72 -21.85 3.26
C ASN A 125 31.34 -22.04 2.58
N GLN A 126 30.45 -21.03 2.56
CA GLN A 126 29.10 -21.13 1.96
C GLN A 126 28.83 -20.16 0.79
N THR A 127 29.83 -19.42 0.32
CA THR A 127 29.69 -18.38 -0.71
C THR A 127 29.41 -18.90 -2.13
N THR A 128 29.33 -20.21 -2.36
CA THR A 128 29.19 -20.78 -3.72
C THR A 128 27.78 -21.21 -4.12
N ASN A 129 26.79 -21.17 -3.21
CA ASN A 129 25.40 -21.56 -3.54
C ASN A 129 24.43 -20.39 -3.68
N ASP A 130 24.64 -19.26 -2.99
CA ASP A 130 23.70 -18.13 -3.03
C ASP A 130 23.62 -17.48 -4.41
N GLY A 131 24.73 -17.47 -5.14
CA GLY A 131 24.76 -17.01 -6.53
C GLY A 131 24.11 -17.98 -7.52
N ARG A 132 23.97 -19.28 -7.20
CA ARG A 132 23.45 -20.27 -8.18
C ARG A 132 21.99 -20.01 -8.50
N PHE A 133 21.17 -19.73 -7.49
CA PHE A 133 19.76 -19.40 -7.71
C PHE A 133 19.64 -18.13 -8.55
N ILE A 134 20.34 -17.05 -8.17
CA ILE A 134 20.28 -15.78 -8.91
C ILE A 134 20.80 -15.94 -10.34
N ASN A 135 21.90 -16.67 -10.54
CA ASN A 135 22.49 -16.89 -11.86
C ASN A 135 21.58 -17.77 -12.72
N GLU A 136 20.99 -18.82 -12.16
CA GLU A 136 20.04 -19.68 -12.85
C GLU A 136 18.75 -18.93 -13.21
N TRP A 137 18.22 -18.13 -12.28
CA TRP A 137 17.08 -17.27 -12.52
C TRP A 137 17.37 -16.25 -13.63
N LYS A 138 18.54 -15.59 -13.59
CA LYS A 138 19.00 -14.67 -14.65
C LYS A 138 19.13 -15.40 -15.98
N ARG A 139 19.63 -16.64 -15.99
CA ARG A 139 19.77 -17.48 -17.19
C ARG A 139 18.40 -17.82 -17.80
N GLN A 140 17.43 -18.26 -16.98
CA GLN A 140 16.09 -18.64 -17.42
C GLN A 140 15.23 -17.44 -17.88
N ASN A 141 15.54 -16.26 -17.37
CA ASN A 141 14.80 -15.03 -17.65
C ASN A 141 15.57 -14.05 -18.55
N ARG A 142 16.69 -14.50 -19.13
CA ARG A 142 17.51 -13.68 -20.04
C ARG A 142 16.67 -13.25 -21.26
N GLY A 143 16.67 -11.94 -21.53
CA GLY A 143 15.97 -11.35 -22.67
C GLY A 143 14.46 -11.15 -22.46
N ARG A 144 13.91 -11.50 -21.29
CA ARG A 144 12.51 -11.16 -20.97
C ARG A 144 12.39 -9.68 -20.59
N PRO A 145 11.36 -8.98 -21.06
CA PRO A 145 11.11 -7.61 -20.66
C PRO A 145 10.70 -7.53 -19.18
N MET A 146 11.07 -6.45 -18.49
CA MET A 146 10.78 -6.26 -17.07
C MET A 146 9.29 -6.40 -16.73
N ASN A 147 8.41 -5.90 -17.60
CA ASN A 147 6.95 -6.02 -17.43
C ASN A 147 6.48 -7.48 -17.34
N GLU A 148 7.07 -8.38 -18.12
CA GLU A 148 6.74 -9.80 -18.08
C GLU A 148 7.28 -10.45 -16.80
N LEU A 149 8.45 -10.01 -16.33
CA LEU A 149 9.01 -10.49 -15.06
C LEU A 149 8.16 -10.05 -13.86
N LEU A 150 7.66 -8.81 -13.86
CA LEU A 150 6.75 -8.29 -12.85
C LEU A 150 5.44 -9.09 -12.84
N GLU A 151 4.84 -9.36 -14.01
CA GLU A 151 3.61 -10.14 -14.10
C GLU A 151 3.81 -11.57 -13.55
N ARG A 152 4.89 -12.24 -13.96
CA ARG A 152 5.20 -13.60 -13.48
C ARG A 152 5.49 -13.62 -11.98
N ALA A 153 6.11 -12.58 -11.44
CA ALA A 153 6.34 -12.44 -10.00
C ALA A 153 5.02 -12.24 -9.24
N ALA A 154 4.16 -11.34 -9.73
CA ALA A 154 2.83 -11.09 -9.18
C ALA A 154 1.98 -12.38 -9.14
N ASP A 155 1.91 -13.11 -10.25
CA ASP A 155 1.17 -14.38 -10.33
C ASP A 155 1.75 -15.44 -9.39
N GLY A 156 3.08 -15.51 -9.27
CA GLY A 156 3.76 -16.40 -8.34
C GLY A 156 3.40 -16.10 -6.88
N ILE A 157 3.39 -14.82 -6.51
CA ILE A 157 3.05 -14.35 -5.16
C ILE A 157 1.59 -14.65 -4.83
N ALA A 158 0.65 -14.28 -5.71
CA ALA A 158 -0.78 -14.55 -5.51
C ALA A 158 -1.07 -16.06 -5.35
N LYS A 159 -0.44 -16.88 -6.20
CA LYS A 159 -0.56 -18.35 -6.11
C LYS A 159 0.00 -18.90 -4.80
N GLU A 160 1.13 -18.39 -4.35
CA GLU A 160 1.75 -18.82 -3.09
C GLU A 160 0.93 -18.38 -1.87
N GLY A 161 0.39 -17.16 -1.88
CA GLY A 161 -0.53 -16.69 -0.83
C GLY A 161 -1.75 -17.58 -0.69
N THR A 162 -2.36 -17.97 -1.81
CA THR A 162 -3.45 -18.96 -1.81
C THR A 162 -3.05 -20.27 -1.14
N ARG A 163 -1.83 -20.76 -1.40
CA ARG A 163 -1.29 -21.98 -0.79
C ARG A 163 -1.05 -21.82 0.73
N LEU A 164 -0.71 -20.62 1.17
CA LEU A 164 -0.44 -20.27 2.56
C LEU A 164 -1.68 -19.81 3.34
N SER A 165 -2.85 -19.79 2.71
CA SER A 165 -4.10 -19.25 3.29
C SER A 165 -4.02 -17.75 3.63
N GLU A 166 -3.22 -17.01 2.86
CA GLU A 166 -3.09 -15.54 2.91
C GLU A 166 -3.33 -14.91 1.50
N PRO A 167 -4.46 -15.22 0.83
CA PRO A 167 -4.72 -14.77 -0.53
C PRO A 167 -4.90 -13.26 -0.67
N ILE A 168 -5.50 -12.57 0.31
CA ILE A 168 -5.79 -11.13 0.22
C ILE A 168 -4.51 -10.31 0.33
N GLU A 169 -3.67 -10.60 1.32
CA GLU A 169 -2.37 -9.92 1.43
C GLU A 169 -1.49 -10.18 0.21
N ALA A 170 -1.46 -11.43 -0.30
CA ALA A 170 -0.67 -11.77 -1.47
C ALA A 170 -1.18 -11.11 -2.76
N GLU A 171 -2.50 -11.02 -2.95
CA GLU A 171 -3.08 -10.32 -4.10
C GLU A 171 -2.77 -8.81 -4.02
N TRP A 172 -2.79 -8.22 -2.82
CA TRP A 172 -2.39 -6.83 -2.63
C TRP A 172 -0.93 -6.60 -3.06
N ILE A 173 0.01 -7.46 -2.65
CA ILE A 173 1.41 -7.37 -3.11
C ILE A 173 1.51 -7.55 -4.63
N ALA A 174 0.76 -8.52 -5.18
CA ALA A 174 0.75 -8.80 -6.61
C ALA A 174 0.28 -7.58 -7.42
N ASP A 175 -0.78 -6.91 -6.96
CA ASP A 175 -1.30 -5.70 -7.57
C ASP A 175 -0.33 -4.52 -7.48
N GLU A 176 0.36 -4.35 -6.34
CA GLU A 176 1.42 -3.36 -6.22
C GLU A 176 2.53 -3.60 -7.26
N LEU A 177 2.96 -4.86 -7.45
CA LEU A 177 3.94 -5.19 -8.50
C LEU A 177 3.42 -4.94 -9.92
N ARG A 178 2.15 -5.28 -10.20
CA ARG A 178 1.53 -5.02 -11.51
C ARG A 178 1.42 -3.52 -11.80
N SER A 179 1.22 -2.69 -10.76
CA SER A 179 1.16 -1.23 -10.89
C SER A 179 2.49 -0.60 -11.36
N LEU A 180 3.61 -1.31 -11.15
CA LEU A 180 4.95 -0.86 -11.54
C LEU A 180 5.30 -1.14 -13.00
N LYS A 181 4.39 -1.76 -13.76
CA LYS A 181 4.59 -2.00 -15.20
C LYS A 181 4.82 -0.67 -15.92
N ASN A 182 5.81 -0.66 -16.81
CA ASN A 182 6.27 0.51 -17.56
C ASN A 182 6.95 1.61 -16.73
N LYS A 183 7.24 1.38 -15.44
CA LYS A 183 8.05 2.30 -14.65
C LYS A 183 9.56 2.10 -14.87
N PRO A 184 10.40 3.12 -14.62
CA PRO A 184 11.85 2.96 -14.63
C PRO A 184 12.31 1.93 -13.59
N ASN A 185 13.43 1.24 -13.86
CA ASN A 185 13.98 0.23 -12.96
C ASN A 185 14.24 0.76 -11.54
N GLU A 186 14.71 2.00 -11.42
CA GLU A 186 14.96 2.64 -10.13
C GLU A 186 13.68 2.76 -9.28
N GLU A 187 12.55 3.10 -9.91
CA GLU A 187 11.24 3.17 -9.24
C GLU A 187 10.74 1.78 -8.85
N ILE A 188 10.99 0.78 -9.70
CA ILE A 188 10.66 -0.63 -9.41
C ILE A 188 11.44 -1.12 -8.19
N GLU A 189 12.76 -0.95 -8.20
CA GLU A 189 13.65 -1.38 -7.12
C GLU A 189 13.27 -0.73 -5.79
N MET A 190 13.03 0.59 -5.79
CA MET A 190 12.60 1.32 -4.59
C MET A 190 11.25 0.83 -4.05
N ASN A 191 10.27 0.58 -4.92
CA ASN A 191 8.97 0.09 -4.47
C ASN A 191 9.06 -1.33 -3.92
N VAL A 192 9.79 -2.23 -4.61
CA VAL A 192 10.03 -3.60 -4.13
C VAL A 192 10.71 -3.57 -2.77
N VAL A 193 11.80 -2.83 -2.59
CA VAL A 193 12.46 -2.68 -1.29
C VAL A 193 11.46 -2.19 -0.24
N SER A 194 10.64 -1.20 -0.58
CA SER A 194 9.67 -0.64 0.37
C SER A 194 8.60 -1.63 0.81
N ILE A 195 8.17 -2.57 -0.04
CA ILE A 195 7.24 -3.65 0.36
C ILE A 195 7.88 -4.55 1.44
N TYR A 196 9.21 -4.74 1.40
CA TYR A 196 9.93 -5.60 2.35
C TYR A 196 10.44 -4.88 3.59
N THR A 197 10.56 -3.54 3.55
CA THR A 197 11.22 -2.77 4.62
C THR A 197 10.33 -1.77 5.35
N ARG A 198 9.03 -1.69 5.04
CA ARG A 198 8.08 -0.75 5.65
C ARG A 198 7.52 -1.18 7.01
#